data_AF-A0A7K2FDI8-F1
#
_entry.id   AF-A0A7K2FDI8-F1
#
_cell.length_a   1.000
_cell.length_b   1.000
_cell.length_c   1.000
_cell.angle_alpha   90.00
_cell.angle_beta   90.00
_cell.angle_gamma   90.00
#
_symmetry.space_group_name_H-M   'P 1'
#
loop_
_entity.id
_entity.type
_entity.pdbx_description
1 polymer ?
#
loop_
_entity_poly.entity_id
_entity_poly.type
_entity_poly.pdbx_seq_one_letter_code
_entity_poly.pdbx_strand_id
1 'polypeptide(L)'
;MTVSTEPSAAPGPAAGDDAPGEWLAVHVFYAASPRPLLLQCVRPLVDALTEEGLLAGYFFINYWLEGPHLRLRLKPARAADAEAVRERAHAALAAFLRERPALYEVKDGFFADLYETLFTLEFGDEERSEYLGPDGKMLLRPNNSFEDRPYEPEYGKYGGPAGIELAESHFQRSSDLVIEAARTMNLHVRTVLLGLSAQLMMVMSGTFLRDDEALLNFLDRYHTFWNRAFSTTNYTADDGYDRAYSGMGTSLPGRFRQIRRAVAEGESAKLPAFLRGWAEHCAELRDRATELAEKGTLVFRSYDGTRDIVPEGPGQALPMLLSPYMHMTNNRLSMTVRDEAFLSYVLARALRDGGACPEPEGGA
;
A
#
# COMPACT_ATOMS: atom_id res chain seq x y z
N MET A 1 -8.63 -34.04 41.23
CA MET A 1 -8.79 -34.89 40.02
C MET A 1 -10.27 -34.96 39.69
N THR A 2 -10.68 -34.19 38.69
CA THR A 2 -11.92 -34.39 37.90
C THR A 2 -11.77 -33.50 36.68
N VAL A 3 -11.23 -34.09 35.62
CA VAL A 3 -11.06 -33.47 34.30
C VAL A 3 -12.42 -33.56 33.60
N SER A 4 -13.06 -32.41 33.39
CA SER A 4 -14.21 -32.29 32.50
C SER A 4 -13.70 -32.31 31.07
N THR A 5 -13.98 -33.41 30.36
CA THR A 5 -13.74 -33.56 28.92
C THR A 5 -14.88 -32.92 28.14
N GLU A 6 -14.62 -31.79 27.50
CA GLU A 6 -15.49 -31.25 26.44
C GLU A 6 -15.42 -32.16 25.20
N PRO A 7 -16.53 -32.34 24.46
CA PRO A 7 -16.55 -33.17 23.27
C PRO A 7 -15.76 -32.50 22.14
N SER A 8 -14.75 -33.21 21.66
CA SER A 8 -14.01 -32.92 20.43
C SER A 8 -14.99 -32.78 19.27
N ALA A 9 -15.10 -31.58 18.72
CA ALA A 9 -15.82 -31.32 17.49
C ALA A 9 -15.12 -32.06 16.34
N ALA A 10 -15.87 -32.91 15.66
CA ALA A 10 -15.40 -33.64 14.49
C ALA A 10 -14.93 -32.68 13.39
N PRO A 11 -13.88 -33.03 12.62
CA PRO A 11 -13.46 -32.22 11.48
C PRO A 11 -14.61 -32.13 10.47
N GLY A 12 -14.95 -30.89 10.09
CA GLY A 12 -15.95 -30.61 9.06
C GLY A 12 -15.58 -31.25 7.72
N PRO A 13 -16.54 -31.43 6.81
CA PRO A 13 -16.29 -32.08 5.52
C PRO A 13 -15.19 -31.34 4.76
N ALA A 14 -14.20 -32.09 4.26
CA ALA A 14 -13.14 -31.56 3.41
C ALA A 14 -13.78 -30.76 2.26
N ALA A 15 -13.46 -29.47 2.19
CA ALA A 15 -13.85 -28.64 1.06
C ALA A 15 -13.41 -29.36 -0.22
N GLY A 16 -14.35 -29.61 -1.14
CA GLY A 16 -14.05 -30.36 -2.36
C GLY A 16 -12.96 -29.68 -3.18
N ASP A 17 -12.27 -30.46 -4.01
CA ASP A 17 -11.11 -30.03 -4.81
C ASP A 17 -11.34 -28.75 -5.66
N ASP A 18 -12.61 -28.38 -5.93
CA ASP A 18 -13.01 -27.18 -6.67
C ASP A 18 -13.34 -25.95 -5.79
N ALA A 19 -13.21 -26.03 -4.46
CA ALA A 19 -13.38 -24.86 -3.59
C ALA A 19 -12.30 -23.79 -3.88
N PRO A 20 -12.57 -22.48 -3.67
CA PRO A 20 -11.56 -21.44 -3.86
C PRO A 20 -10.30 -21.68 -3.02
N GLY A 21 -9.12 -21.44 -3.60
CA GLY A 21 -7.86 -21.59 -2.89
C GLY A 21 -7.63 -20.52 -1.82
N GLU A 22 -6.97 -20.91 -0.73
CA GLU A 22 -6.48 -19.97 0.28
C GLU A 22 -5.25 -19.21 -0.21
N TRP A 23 -5.05 -18.00 0.31
CA TRP A 23 -3.87 -17.19 -0.01
C TRP A 23 -2.58 -17.86 0.46
N LEU A 24 -1.68 -18.09 -0.50
CA LEU A 24 -0.29 -18.44 -0.25
C LEU A 24 0.52 -17.16 -0.01
N ALA A 25 1.32 -17.16 1.05
CA ALA A 25 2.13 -16.02 1.44
C ALA A 25 3.62 -16.39 1.49
N VAL A 26 4.39 -15.86 0.54
CA VAL A 26 5.84 -16.07 0.46
C VAL A 26 6.56 -14.77 0.81
N HIS A 27 7.49 -14.82 1.75
CA HIS A 27 8.33 -13.69 2.13
C HIS A 27 9.69 -13.88 1.47
N VAL A 28 10.09 -12.93 0.62
CA VAL A 28 11.31 -13.00 -0.20
C VAL A 28 12.31 -11.98 0.33
N PHE A 29 13.27 -12.44 1.13
CA PHE A 29 14.32 -11.63 1.74
C PHE A 29 15.38 -11.28 0.71
N TYR A 30 15.31 -10.05 0.22
CA TYR A 30 16.11 -9.59 -0.91
C TYR A 30 16.52 -8.13 -0.70
N ALA A 31 17.68 -7.92 -0.12
CA ALA A 31 18.23 -6.60 0.20
C ALA A 31 18.85 -5.88 -1.02
N ALA A 32 18.11 -5.81 -2.12
CA ALA A 32 18.45 -5.04 -3.30
C ALA A 32 17.18 -4.38 -3.87
N SER A 33 17.31 -3.66 -4.98
CA SER A 33 16.15 -3.08 -5.64
C SER A 33 15.10 -4.18 -5.94
N PRO A 34 13.81 -3.97 -5.62
CA PRO A 34 12.77 -4.96 -5.93
C PRO A 34 12.48 -5.05 -7.44
N ARG A 35 12.92 -4.08 -8.25
CA ARG A 35 12.59 -3.99 -9.67
C ARG A 35 12.98 -5.26 -10.47
N PRO A 36 14.22 -5.80 -10.40
CA PRO A 36 14.55 -7.03 -11.11
C PRO A 36 13.72 -8.22 -10.65
N LEU A 37 13.46 -8.36 -9.34
CA LEU A 37 12.59 -9.41 -8.79
C LEU A 37 11.18 -9.31 -9.37
N LEU A 38 10.62 -8.11 -9.42
CA LEU A 38 9.30 -7.86 -9.99
C LEU A 38 9.23 -8.19 -11.49
N LEU A 39 10.18 -7.69 -12.28
CA LEU A 39 10.12 -7.79 -13.75
C LEU A 39 10.61 -9.13 -14.31
N GLN A 40 11.53 -9.81 -13.62
CA GLN A 40 12.19 -11.01 -14.13
C GLN A 40 11.75 -12.30 -13.42
N CYS A 41 11.05 -12.19 -12.29
CA CYS A 41 10.53 -13.35 -11.55
C CYS A 41 9.02 -13.25 -11.33
N VAL A 42 8.56 -12.25 -10.56
CA VAL A 42 7.15 -12.18 -10.13
C VAL A 42 6.21 -12.05 -11.32
N ARG A 43 6.46 -11.09 -12.23
CA ARG A 43 5.59 -10.84 -13.37
C ARG A 43 5.50 -12.05 -14.32
N PRO A 44 6.61 -12.65 -14.81
CA PRO A 44 6.54 -13.86 -15.63
C PRO A 44 5.85 -15.04 -14.93
N LEU A 45 6.09 -15.24 -13.63
CA LEU A 45 5.43 -16.30 -12.85
C LEU A 45 3.91 -16.10 -12.80
N VAL A 46 3.46 -14.89 -12.45
CA VAL A 46 2.05 -14.57 -12.32
C VAL A 46 1.34 -14.62 -13.67
N ASP A 47 1.95 -14.10 -14.74
CA ASP A 47 1.39 -14.17 -16.09
C ASP A 47 1.15 -15.64 -16.50
N ALA A 48 2.16 -16.50 -16.35
CA ALA A 48 2.05 -17.92 -16.70
C ALA A 48 0.97 -18.65 -15.86
N LEU A 49 0.96 -18.46 -14.55
CA LEU A 49 -0.04 -19.08 -13.67
C LEU A 49 -1.46 -18.59 -13.96
N THR A 50 -1.62 -17.32 -14.34
CA THR A 50 -2.92 -16.73 -14.68
C THR A 50 -3.42 -17.24 -16.03
N GLU A 51 -2.55 -17.31 -17.05
CA GLU A 51 -2.88 -17.86 -18.37
C GLU A 51 -3.33 -19.33 -18.30
N GLU A 52 -2.76 -20.09 -17.37
CA GLU A 52 -3.13 -21.48 -17.09
C GLU A 52 -4.37 -21.62 -16.19
N GLY A 53 -4.95 -20.51 -15.71
CA GLY A 53 -6.13 -20.52 -14.86
C GLY A 53 -5.88 -20.98 -13.42
N LEU A 54 -4.63 -20.97 -12.95
CA LEU A 54 -4.23 -21.44 -11.62
C LEU A 54 -4.30 -20.35 -10.54
N LEU A 55 -4.44 -19.08 -10.92
CA LEU A 55 -4.57 -17.95 -9.98
C LEU A 55 -5.93 -17.27 -10.09
N ALA A 56 -6.57 -17.06 -8.94
CA ALA A 56 -7.69 -16.13 -8.78
C ALA A 56 -7.22 -14.69 -8.48
N GLY A 57 -5.99 -14.52 -8.00
CA GLY A 57 -5.44 -13.20 -7.71
C GLY A 57 -4.03 -13.22 -7.17
N TYR A 58 -3.40 -12.05 -7.12
CA TYR A 58 -2.08 -11.87 -6.55
C TYR A 58 -1.87 -10.43 -6.10
N PHE A 59 -0.93 -10.21 -5.18
CA PHE A 59 -0.38 -8.89 -4.94
C PHE A 59 0.98 -8.99 -4.25
N PHE A 60 1.72 -7.89 -4.23
CA PHE A 60 2.94 -7.80 -3.42
C PHE A 60 2.95 -6.56 -2.52
N ILE A 61 3.80 -6.60 -1.50
CA ILE A 61 4.05 -5.51 -0.56
C ILE A 61 5.56 -5.46 -0.28
N ASN A 62 6.15 -4.26 -0.20
CA ASN A 62 7.50 -4.08 0.31
C ASN A 62 7.44 -3.99 1.84
N TYR A 63 8.29 -4.73 2.55
CA TYR A 63 8.27 -4.77 4.00
C TYR A 63 9.69 -4.79 4.58
N TRP A 64 9.79 -4.46 5.87
CA TRP A 64 11.06 -4.11 6.52
C TRP A 64 11.39 -4.98 7.74
N LEU A 65 10.38 -5.54 8.39
CA LEU A 65 10.52 -6.37 9.59
C LEU A 65 11.37 -7.61 9.31
N GLU A 66 12.29 -7.94 10.22
CA GLU A 66 13.28 -9.02 10.03
C GLU A 66 14.20 -8.85 8.80
N GLY A 67 14.26 -7.62 8.25
CA GLY A 67 15.08 -7.24 7.11
C GLY A 67 14.25 -6.86 5.88
N PRO A 68 14.81 -6.09 4.93
CA PRO A 68 14.12 -5.69 3.71
C PRO A 68 13.70 -6.90 2.87
N HIS A 69 12.40 -7.02 2.61
CA HIS A 69 11.85 -8.13 1.86
C HIS A 69 10.59 -7.76 1.09
N LEU A 70 10.26 -8.58 0.10
CA LEU A 70 9.01 -8.52 -0.61
C LEU A 70 8.07 -9.61 -0.09
N ARG A 71 6.87 -9.21 0.33
CA ARG A 71 5.78 -10.13 0.67
C ARG A 71 4.96 -10.39 -0.57
N LEU A 72 5.11 -11.56 -1.17
CA LEU A 72 4.31 -12.03 -2.31
C LEU A 72 3.09 -12.78 -1.79
N ARG A 73 1.93 -12.48 -2.35
CA ARG A 73 0.65 -13.15 -2.07
C ARG A 73 0.09 -13.70 -3.36
N LEU A 74 -0.25 -14.98 -3.37
CA LEU A 74 -0.79 -15.71 -4.51
C LEU A 74 -2.07 -16.41 -4.06
N LYS A 75 -3.19 -16.18 -4.74
CA LYS A 75 -4.46 -16.85 -4.47
C LYS A 75 -4.67 -17.91 -5.54
N PRO A 76 -4.48 -19.21 -5.24
CA PRO A 76 -4.82 -20.28 -6.16
C PRO A 76 -6.29 -20.19 -6.57
N ALA A 77 -6.60 -20.53 -7.82
CA ALA A 77 -7.97 -20.52 -8.31
C ALA A 77 -8.84 -21.52 -7.54
N ARG A 78 -8.29 -22.72 -7.29
CA ARG A 78 -8.92 -23.76 -6.48
C ARG A 78 -7.97 -24.28 -5.41
N ALA A 79 -8.52 -24.87 -4.35
CA ALA A 79 -7.76 -25.48 -3.27
C ALA A 79 -6.81 -26.57 -3.79
N ALA A 80 -7.23 -27.35 -4.80
CA ALA A 80 -6.40 -28.37 -5.44
C ALA A 80 -5.19 -27.81 -6.20
N ASP A 81 -5.22 -26.53 -6.61
CA ASP A 81 -4.13 -25.89 -7.35
C ASP A 81 -3.01 -25.36 -6.42
N ALA A 82 -3.25 -25.33 -5.10
CA ALA A 82 -2.37 -24.67 -4.14
C ALA A 82 -0.93 -25.22 -4.15
N GLU A 83 -0.75 -26.53 -4.22
CA GLU A 83 0.59 -27.13 -4.21
C GLU A 83 1.34 -26.83 -5.51
N ALA A 84 0.65 -26.92 -6.66
CA ALA A 84 1.25 -26.60 -7.95
C ALA A 84 1.67 -25.12 -8.03
N VAL A 85 0.86 -24.20 -7.50
CA VAL A 85 1.20 -22.77 -7.42
C VAL A 85 2.42 -22.57 -6.51
N ARG A 86 2.47 -23.23 -5.33
CA ARG A 86 3.59 -23.14 -4.38
C ARG A 86 4.89 -23.63 -5.00
N GLU A 87 4.90 -24.84 -5.57
CA GLU A 87 6.09 -25.44 -6.17
C GLU A 87 6.67 -24.56 -7.29
N ARG A 88 5.80 -24.02 -8.16
CA ARG A 88 6.22 -23.12 -9.24
C ARG A 88 6.75 -21.79 -8.73
N ALA A 89 6.12 -21.22 -7.71
CA ALA A 89 6.60 -19.99 -7.09
C ALA A 89 7.99 -20.21 -6.45
N HIS A 90 8.17 -21.28 -5.70
CA HIS A 90 9.45 -21.63 -5.07
C HIS A 90 10.54 -21.88 -6.11
N ALA A 91 10.25 -22.61 -7.18
CA ALA A 91 11.19 -22.86 -8.26
C ALA A 91 11.63 -21.57 -8.97
N ALA A 92 10.69 -20.67 -9.26
CA ALA A 92 10.97 -19.38 -9.88
C ALA A 92 11.82 -18.48 -8.96
N LEU A 93 11.48 -18.40 -7.68
CA LEU A 93 12.23 -17.62 -6.69
C LEU A 93 13.64 -18.17 -6.48
N ALA A 94 13.79 -19.49 -6.33
CA ALA A 94 15.10 -20.12 -6.18
C ALA A 94 15.99 -19.90 -7.41
N ALA A 95 15.42 -19.97 -8.63
CA ALA A 95 16.14 -19.67 -9.85
C ALA A 95 16.58 -18.20 -9.89
N PHE A 96 15.67 -17.26 -9.62
CA PHE A 96 15.97 -15.83 -9.59
C PHE A 96 17.08 -15.48 -8.60
N LEU A 97 17.00 -15.98 -7.36
CA LEU A 97 17.97 -15.66 -6.31
C LEU A 97 19.35 -16.27 -6.61
N ARG A 98 19.41 -17.42 -7.29
CA ARG A 98 20.67 -18.01 -7.76
C ARG A 98 21.30 -17.20 -8.89
N GLU A 99 20.49 -16.68 -9.81
CA GLU A 99 20.97 -15.92 -10.98
C GLU A 99 21.29 -14.46 -10.64
N ARG A 100 20.56 -13.86 -9.69
CA ARG A 100 20.69 -12.46 -9.29
C ARG A 100 20.66 -12.31 -7.76
N PRO A 101 21.65 -12.85 -7.03
CA PRO A 101 21.74 -12.61 -5.60
C PRO A 101 21.97 -11.11 -5.33
N ALA A 102 21.26 -10.58 -4.33
CA ALA A 102 21.59 -9.31 -3.70
C ALA A 102 22.98 -9.45 -3.07
N LEU A 103 23.93 -8.67 -3.60
CA LEU A 103 25.32 -8.66 -3.13
C LEU A 103 25.51 -7.78 -1.88
N TYR A 104 24.52 -6.96 -1.56
CA TYR A 104 24.56 -6.09 -0.39
C TYR A 104 24.10 -6.88 0.84
N GLU A 105 24.92 -6.88 1.88
CA GLU A 105 24.51 -7.31 3.21
C GLU A 105 23.98 -6.11 3.98
N VAL A 106 22.76 -6.25 4.53
CA VAL A 106 22.22 -5.25 5.44
C VAL A 106 23.03 -5.31 6.72
N LYS A 107 23.96 -4.38 6.88
CA LYS A 107 24.72 -4.24 8.13
C LYS A 107 23.80 -3.75 9.24
N ASP A 108 23.94 -4.35 10.41
CA ASP A 108 23.36 -3.88 11.67
C ASP A 108 23.54 -2.36 11.81
N GLY A 109 22.43 -1.65 12.04
CA GLY A 109 22.44 -0.23 12.42
C GLY A 109 22.07 0.77 11.33
N PHE A 110 22.09 0.43 10.04
CA PHE A 110 21.79 1.43 8.98
C PHE A 110 20.33 1.94 9.02
N PHE A 111 19.43 1.12 9.57
CA PHE A 111 17.99 1.42 9.67
C PHE A 111 17.47 1.36 11.11
N ALA A 112 18.33 1.28 12.12
CA ALA A 112 17.91 1.02 13.51
C ALA A 112 16.89 2.06 14.01
N ASP A 113 17.17 3.36 13.88
CA ASP A 113 16.25 4.42 14.34
C ASP A 113 14.92 4.44 13.56
N LEU A 114 14.97 4.10 12.27
CA LEU A 114 13.78 3.99 11.42
C LEU A 114 12.93 2.78 11.82
N TYR A 115 13.57 1.63 12.09
CA TYR A 115 12.91 0.40 12.49
C TYR A 115 12.34 0.49 13.90
N GLU A 116 13.04 1.11 14.85
CA GLU A 116 12.50 1.38 16.20
C GLU A 116 11.24 2.24 16.15
N THR A 117 11.25 3.27 15.30
CA THR A 117 10.08 4.13 15.09
C THR A 117 8.91 3.34 14.48
N LEU A 118 9.16 2.52 13.46
CA LEU A 118 8.14 1.69 12.82
C LEU A 118 7.62 0.58 13.74
N PHE A 119 8.49 -0.05 14.54
CA PHE A 119 8.13 -0.99 15.59
C PHE A 119 7.21 -0.36 16.64
N THR A 120 7.46 0.90 16.99
CA THR A 120 6.64 1.63 17.95
C THR A 120 5.23 1.91 17.41
N LEU A 121 5.11 2.10 16.10
CA LEU A 121 3.84 2.40 15.44
C LEU A 121 3.03 1.14 15.11
N GLU A 122 3.69 0.03 14.78
CA GLU A 122 3.03 -1.17 14.27
C GLU A 122 2.83 -2.28 15.33
N PHE A 123 3.64 -2.32 16.40
CA PHE A 123 3.65 -3.44 17.35
C PHE A 123 3.59 -3.00 18.82
N GLY A 124 2.87 -3.78 19.63
CA GLY A 124 2.89 -3.65 21.10
C GLY A 124 4.19 -4.17 21.72
N ASP A 125 4.50 -3.78 22.96
CA ASP A 125 5.77 -4.13 23.62
C ASP A 125 6.00 -5.66 23.75
N GLU A 126 4.92 -6.45 23.91
CA GLU A 126 5.00 -7.91 23.98
C GLU A 126 5.34 -8.55 22.62
N GLU A 127 4.70 -8.11 21.54
CA GLU A 127 4.95 -8.58 20.17
C GLU A 127 6.37 -8.24 19.71
N ARG A 128 6.93 -7.09 20.15
CA ARG A 128 8.32 -6.72 19.84
C ARG A 128 9.32 -7.75 20.32
N SER A 129 9.07 -8.38 21.47
CA SER A 129 10.01 -9.34 22.05
C SER A 129 10.24 -10.58 21.17
N GLU A 130 9.29 -10.90 20.28
CA GLU A 130 9.40 -12.03 19.34
C GLU A 130 10.39 -11.76 18.20
N TYR A 131 10.62 -10.49 17.88
CA TYR A 131 11.47 -10.07 16.77
C TYR A 131 12.84 -9.57 17.21
N LEU A 132 13.12 -9.49 18.52
CA LEU A 132 14.36 -8.98 19.08
C LEU A 132 15.21 -10.11 19.67
N GLY A 133 16.51 -10.07 19.39
CA GLY A 133 17.50 -10.95 19.99
C GLY A 133 17.88 -10.54 21.42
N PRO A 134 18.70 -11.34 22.11
CA PRO A 134 19.16 -11.04 23.48
C PRO A 134 19.95 -9.72 23.60
N ASP A 135 20.49 -9.22 22.50
CA ASP A 135 21.19 -7.94 22.41
C ASP A 135 20.26 -6.75 22.12
N GLY A 136 18.95 -6.99 22.08
CA GLY A 136 17.92 -5.99 21.79
C GLY A 136 17.86 -5.59 20.32
N LYS A 137 18.54 -6.30 19.41
CA LYS A 137 18.48 -6.02 17.97
C LYS A 137 17.47 -6.91 17.26
N MET A 138 16.93 -6.40 16.16
CA MET A 138 16.03 -7.18 15.30
C MET A 138 16.71 -8.44 14.75
N LEU A 139 16.01 -9.57 14.86
CA LEU A 139 16.40 -10.86 14.29
C LEU A 139 16.25 -10.80 12.76
N LEU A 140 17.35 -10.56 12.06
CA LEU A 140 17.35 -10.51 10.60
C LEU A 140 17.30 -11.92 9.99
N ARG A 141 16.46 -12.08 8.96
CA ARG A 141 16.41 -13.29 8.15
C ARG A 141 17.57 -13.29 7.14
N PRO A 142 18.06 -14.47 6.72
CA PRO A 142 19.13 -14.55 5.74
C PRO A 142 18.76 -13.82 4.44
N ASN A 143 19.64 -12.95 3.95
CA ASN A 143 19.45 -12.36 2.63
C ASN A 143 19.53 -13.43 1.53
N ASN A 144 18.92 -13.17 0.37
CA ASN A 144 18.81 -14.12 -0.73
C ASN A 144 18.10 -15.42 -0.36
N SER A 145 17.07 -15.31 0.48
CA SER A 145 16.24 -16.44 0.89
C SER A 145 14.75 -16.12 0.71
N PHE A 146 13.92 -17.16 0.79
CA PHE A 146 12.48 -17.01 0.89
C PHE A 146 11.91 -18.07 1.83
N GLU A 147 10.77 -17.77 2.43
CA GLU A 147 10.04 -18.71 3.27
C GLU A 147 8.53 -18.50 3.15
N ASP A 148 7.77 -19.58 3.35
CA ASP A 148 6.31 -19.50 3.44
C ASP A 148 5.91 -19.04 4.83
N ARG A 149 4.89 -18.18 4.91
CA ARG A 149 4.24 -17.77 6.16
C ARG A 149 2.72 -17.80 6.01
N PRO A 150 1.95 -17.84 7.11
CA PRO A 150 0.51 -17.63 7.05
C PRO A 150 0.16 -16.26 6.44
N TYR A 151 -0.94 -16.21 5.69
CA TYR A 151 -1.55 -14.94 5.32
C TYR A 151 -2.52 -14.51 6.41
N GLU A 152 -2.27 -13.35 7.01
CA GLU A 152 -3.10 -12.78 8.06
C GLU A 152 -3.74 -11.48 7.53
N PRO A 153 -5.04 -11.49 7.20
CA PRO A 153 -5.73 -10.29 6.75
C PRO A 153 -5.86 -9.26 7.89
N GLU A 154 -5.47 -8.01 7.62
CA GLU A 154 -5.58 -6.89 8.59
C GLU A 154 -7.03 -6.37 8.68
N TYR A 155 -7.97 -7.18 9.18
CA TYR A 155 -9.41 -6.86 9.21
C TYR A 155 -9.71 -5.50 9.87
N GLY A 156 -9.03 -5.19 10.98
CA GLY A 156 -9.24 -3.91 11.68
C GLY A 156 -8.85 -2.67 10.87
N LYS A 157 -7.91 -2.81 9.93
CA LYS A 157 -7.42 -1.71 9.10
C LYS A 157 -8.27 -1.50 7.85
N TYR A 158 -8.75 -2.59 7.26
CA TYR A 158 -9.45 -2.55 5.99
C TYR A 158 -10.95 -2.68 6.07
N GLY A 159 -11.55 -2.73 7.27
CA GLY A 159 -13.01 -2.68 7.42
C GLY A 159 -13.66 -4.07 7.44
N GLY A 160 -13.06 -5.03 8.12
CA GLY A 160 -13.59 -6.39 8.26
C GLY A 160 -13.47 -7.22 6.98
N PRO A 161 -14.15 -8.38 6.91
CA PRO A 161 -14.04 -9.29 5.76
C PRO A 161 -14.43 -8.65 4.42
N ALA A 162 -15.53 -7.90 4.38
CA ALA A 162 -15.99 -7.24 3.16
C ALA A 162 -15.00 -6.17 2.68
N GLY A 163 -14.39 -5.44 3.61
CA GLY A 163 -13.39 -4.43 3.28
C GLY A 163 -12.04 -5.04 2.87
N ILE A 164 -11.65 -6.19 3.42
CA ILE A 164 -10.49 -6.97 2.98
C ILE A 164 -10.66 -7.46 1.53
N GLU A 165 -11.82 -8.02 1.18
CA GLU A 165 -12.07 -8.47 -0.20
C GLU A 165 -11.92 -7.30 -1.20
N LEU A 166 -12.43 -6.13 -0.83
CA LEU A 166 -12.24 -4.91 -1.61
C LEU A 166 -10.77 -4.50 -1.68
N ALA A 167 -10.05 -4.52 -0.55
CA ALA A 167 -8.64 -4.18 -0.45
C ALA A 167 -7.76 -5.11 -1.29
N GLU A 168 -7.98 -6.42 -1.26
CA GLU A 168 -7.27 -7.42 -2.06
C GLU A 168 -7.41 -7.13 -3.56
N SER A 169 -8.62 -6.80 -4.02
CA SER A 169 -8.83 -6.41 -5.43
C SER A 169 -8.05 -5.13 -5.79
N HIS A 170 -8.02 -4.16 -4.88
CA HIS A 170 -7.23 -2.93 -5.07
C HIS A 170 -5.71 -3.20 -5.03
N PHE A 171 -5.25 -4.13 -4.19
CA PHE A 171 -3.86 -4.52 -4.07
C PHE A 171 -3.35 -5.20 -5.32
N GLN A 172 -4.16 -6.04 -5.94
CA GLN A 172 -3.82 -6.60 -7.25
C GLN A 172 -3.69 -5.51 -8.31
N ARG A 173 -4.71 -4.64 -8.43
CA ARG A 173 -4.69 -3.54 -9.41
C ARG A 173 -3.53 -2.56 -9.24
N SER A 174 -3.20 -2.22 -8.00
CA SER A 174 -2.04 -1.38 -7.69
C SER A 174 -0.71 -2.12 -7.93
N SER A 175 -0.65 -3.43 -7.73
CA SER A 175 0.53 -4.25 -8.08
C SER A 175 0.77 -4.26 -9.59
N ASP A 176 -0.27 -4.50 -10.40
CA ASP A 176 -0.21 -4.45 -11.87
C ASP A 176 0.29 -3.10 -12.35
N LEU A 177 -0.31 -2.01 -11.84
CA LEU A 177 0.07 -0.64 -12.18
C LEU A 177 1.55 -0.36 -11.89
N VAL A 178 2.04 -0.77 -10.73
CA VAL A 178 3.43 -0.51 -10.32
C VAL A 178 4.42 -1.34 -11.14
N ILE A 179 4.11 -2.60 -11.41
CA ILE A 179 4.95 -3.45 -12.27
C ILE A 179 5.02 -2.86 -13.67
N GLU A 180 3.89 -2.41 -14.22
CA GLU A 180 3.84 -1.82 -15.56
C GLU A 180 4.54 -0.46 -15.62
N ALA A 181 4.36 0.39 -14.61
CA ALA A 181 5.07 1.65 -14.49
C ALA A 181 6.58 1.43 -14.33
N ALA A 182 7.01 0.42 -13.57
CA ALA A 182 8.40 0.01 -13.53
C ALA A 182 8.87 -0.42 -14.93
N ARG A 183 8.11 -1.25 -15.64
CA ARG A 183 8.51 -1.71 -16.97
C ARG A 183 8.67 -0.58 -17.99
N THR A 184 7.78 0.42 -17.96
CA THR A 184 7.63 1.42 -19.04
C THR A 184 8.16 2.82 -18.72
N MET A 185 8.41 3.11 -17.43
CA MET A 185 8.85 4.43 -16.98
C MET A 185 10.19 4.38 -16.27
N ASN A 186 10.85 5.55 -16.19
CA ASN A 186 12.12 5.72 -15.51
C ASN A 186 11.96 5.91 -13.99
N LEU A 187 11.28 4.97 -13.31
CA LEU A 187 11.02 5.07 -11.86
C LEU A 187 12.28 5.06 -10.99
N HIS A 188 13.44 4.68 -11.56
CA HIS A 188 14.74 4.82 -10.90
C HIS A 188 15.17 6.30 -10.76
N VAL A 189 14.58 7.22 -11.53
CA VAL A 189 14.79 8.65 -11.41
C VAL A 189 13.83 9.21 -10.36
N ARG A 190 14.38 9.70 -9.24
CA ARG A 190 13.60 10.16 -8.08
C ARG A 190 12.53 11.20 -8.41
N THR A 191 12.81 12.15 -9.29
CA THR A 191 11.83 13.18 -9.70
C THR A 191 10.67 12.61 -10.51
N VAL A 192 10.91 11.58 -11.33
CA VAL A 192 9.87 10.86 -12.08
C VAL A 192 9.00 10.07 -11.11
N LEU A 193 9.61 9.37 -10.14
CA LEU A 193 8.91 8.61 -9.11
C LEU A 193 8.00 9.51 -8.26
N LEU A 194 8.54 10.63 -7.74
CA LEU A 194 7.79 11.60 -6.96
C LEU A 194 6.63 12.20 -7.77
N GLY A 195 6.88 12.60 -9.01
CA GLY A 195 5.85 13.15 -9.90
C GLY A 195 4.75 12.13 -10.23
N LEU A 196 5.09 10.86 -10.40
CA LEU A 196 4.13 9.79 -10.62
C LEU A 196 3.28 9.55 -9.35
N SER A 197 3.92 9.34 -8.20
CA SER A 197 3.25 9.12 -6.93
C SER A 197 2.30 10.28 -6.59
N ALA A 198 2.72 11.53 -6.76
CA ALA A 198 1.87 12.70 -6.52
C ALA A 198 0.62 12.72 -7.42
N GLN A 199 0.74 12.32 -8.69
CA GLN A 199 -0.42 12.23 -9.60
C GLN A 199 -1.36 11.09 -9.21
N LEU A 200 -0.84 9.92 -8.82
CA LEU A 200 -1.64 8.80 -8.36
C LEU A 200 -2.37 9.13 -7.06
N MET A 201 -1.69 9.79 -6.11
CA MET A 201 -2.26 10.30 -4.86
C MET A 201 -3.37 11.32 -5.13
N MET A 202 -3.15 12.30 -6.00
CA MET A 202 -4.16 13.31 -6.37
C MET A 202 -5.39 12.68 -7.03
N VAL A 203 -5.19 11.75 -7.97
CA VAL A 203 -6.31 11.04 -8.62
C VAL A 203 -7.12 10.25 -7.59
N MET A 204 -6.46 9.44 -6.75
CA MET A 204 -7.16 8.60 -5.77
C MET A 204 -7.89 9.45 -4.73
N SER A 205 -7.19 10.37 -4.07
CA SER A 205 -7.78 11.23 -3.03
C SER A 205 -8.88 12.13 -3.58
N GLY A 206 -8.68 12.76 -4.74
CA GLY A 206 -9.69 13.61 -5.38
C GLY A 206 -10.89 12.84 -5.95
N THR A 207 -10.75 11.54 -6.19
CA THR A 207 -11.88 10.66 -6.57
C THR A 207 -12.70 10.27 -5.35
N PHE A 208 -12.03 9.89 -4.25
CA PHE A 208 -12.66 9.50 -2.99
C PHE A 208 -13.33 10.68 -2.27
N LEU A 209 -12.67 11.84 -2.27
CA LEU A 209 -13.11 13.06 -1.60
C LEU A 209 -13.42 14.12 -2.65
N ARG A 210 -14.70 14.17 -3.04
CA ARG A 210 -15.18 15.10 -4.07
C ARG A 210 -15.34 16.53 -3.57
N ASP A 211 -15.44 16.73 -2.26
CA ASP A 211 -15.46 18.04 -1.63
C ASP A 211 -14.02 18.56 -1.41
N ASP A 212 -13.77 19.82 -1.76
CA ASP A 212 -12.42 20.40 -1.69
C ASP A 212 -11.95 20.60 -0.25
N GLU A 213 -12.84 20.99 0.68
CA GLU A 213 -12.47 21.15 2.08
C GLU A 213 -12.14 19.81 2.73
N ALA A 214 -12.93 18.77 2.45
CA ALA A 214 -12.67 17.40 2.91
C ALA A 214 -11.35 16.86 2.36
N LEU A 215 -11.05 17.10 1.08
CA LEU A 215 -9.78 16.70 0.46
C LEU A 215 -8.59 17.43 1.09
N LEU A 216 -8.66 18.75 1.27
CA LEU A 216 -7.61 19.54 1.88
C LEU A 216 -7.35 19.10 3.33
N ASN A 217 -8.42 18.90 4.11
CA ASN A 217 -8.34 18.40 5.48
C ASN A 217 -7.69 17.01 5.54
N PHE A 218 -8.09 16.10 4.64
CA PHE A 218 -7.47 14.79 4.53
C PHE A 218 -5.96 14.90 4.23
N LEU A 219 -5.55 15.71 3.25
CA LEU A 219 -4.14 15.87 2.89
C LEU A 219 -3.30 16.47 4.04
N ASP A 220 -3.84 17.45 4.76
CA ASP A 220 -3.16 18.03 5.93
C ASP A 220 -3.03 17.02 7.07
N ARG A 221 -4.08 16.24 7.34
CA ARG A 221 -4.07 15.19 8.38
C ARG A 221 -3.11 14.08 8.02
N TYR A 222 -3.09 13.66 6.75
CA TYR A 222 -2.17 12.64 6.25
C TYR A 222 -0.72 13.11 6.35
N HIS A 223 -0.44 14.35 5.95
CA HIS A 223 0.86 14.98 6.16
C HIS A 223 1.26 14.99 7.64
N THR A 224 0.37 15.50 8.50
CA THR A 224 0.64 15.65 9.93
C THR A 224 0.88 14.30 10.61
N PHE A 225 0.10 13.27 10.27
CA PHE A 225 0.23 11.92 10.81
C PHE A 225 1.63 11.35 10.53
N TRP A 226 2.03 11.32 9.26
CA TRP A 226 3.34 10.78 8.87
C TRP A 226 4.50 11.69 9.28
N ASN A 227 4.34 13.01 9.26
CA ASN A 227 5.41 13.92 9.68
C ASN A 227 5.70 13.79 11.20
N ARG A 228 4.66 13.65 12.04
CA ARG A 228 4.80 13.41 13.48
C ARG A 228 5.44 12.07 13.79
N ALA A 229 5.10 11.03 13.04
CA ALA A 229 5.69 9.71 13.20
C ALA A 229 7.22 9.73 13.08
N PHE A 230 7.82 10.70 12.39
CA PHE A 230 9.27 10.77 12.16
C PHE A 230 9.95 12.05 12.67
N SER A 231 9.29 12.85 13.53
CA SER A 231 9.83 14.12 14.02
C SER A 231 11.08 14.01 14.90
N THR A 232 11.35 12.81 15.44
CA THR A 232 12.57 12.49 16.22
C THR A 232 13.80 12.28 15.33
N THR A 233 13.62 12.06 14.03
CA THR A 233 14.71 11.92 13.05
C THR A 233 15.07 13.29 12.48
N ASN A 234 16.00 13.98 13.14
CA ASN A 234 16.50 15.33 12.82
C ASN A 234 16.33 15.75 11.34
N TYR A 235 15.57 16.84 11.15
CA TYR A 235 15.21 17.62 9.94
C TYR A 235 13.69 17.69 9.65
N THR A 236 12.90 18.09 10.65
CA THR A 236 11.58 18.67 10.41
C THR A 236 11.62 20.15 10.77
N ALA A 237 11.83 20.99 9.76
CA ALA A 237 11.35 22.36 9.80
C ALA A 237 10.39 22.48 8.63
N ASP A 238 9.15 22.91 8.89
CA ASP A 238 8.15 23.19 7.85
C ASP A 238 8.73 24.10 6.74
N ASP A 239 9.68 24.97 7.10
CA ASP A 239 10.49 25.79 6.20
C ASP A 239 11.19 24.99 5.07
N GLY A 240 11.54 23.73 5.31
CA GLY A 240 12.16 22.85 4.33
C GLY A 240 11.20 22.43 3.22
N TYR A 241 9.94 22.14 3.57
CA TYR A 241 8.91 21.79 2.60
C TYR A 241 8.47 23.00 1.79
N ASP A 242 8.33 24.16 2.42
CA ASP A 242 8.00 25.41 1.72
C ASP A 242 9.09 25.84 0.74
N ARG A 243 10.37 25.75 1.12
CA ARG A 243 11.47 26.00 0.18
C ARG A 243 11.47 24.99 -0.97
N ALA A 244 11.26 23.71 -0.68
CA ALA A 244 11.22 22.68 -1.71
C ALA A 244 10.07 22.90 -2.70
N TYR A 245 8.88 23.25 -2.22
CA TYR A 245 7.72 23.57 -3.04
C TYR A 245 7.92 24.85 -3.85
N SER A 246 8.42 25.93 -3.24
CA SER A 246 8.68 27.20 -3.92
C SER A 246 9.73 27.08 -5.02
N GLY A 247 10.65 26.12 -4.91
CA GLY A 247 11.61 25.77 -5.95
C GLY A 247 11.04 24.91 -7.08
N MET A 248 9.78 24.45 -7.00
CA MET A 248 9.13 23.68 -8.06
C MET A 248 8.62 24.58 -9.19
N GLY A 249 8.35 23.99 -10.35
CA GLY A 249 7.85 24.72 -11.52
C GLY A 249 6.49 25.38 -11.25
N THR A 250 6.34 26.62 -11.70
CA THR A 250 5.12 27.44 -11.54
C THR A 250 3.86 26.83 -12.18
N SER A 251 4.02 25.85 -13.07
CA SER A 251 2.91 25.12 -13.69
C SER A 251 2.34 23.97 -12.84
N LEU A 252 3.05 23.57 -11.77
CA LEU A 252 2.66 22.45 -10.91
C LEU A 252 1.25 22.63 -10.30
N PRO A 253 0.89 23.80 -9.73
CA PRO A 253 -0.43 23.99 -9.15
C PRO A 253 -1.55 23.84 -10.19
N GLY A 254 -1.35 24.39 -11.38
CA GLY A 254 -2.29 24.27 -12.50
C GLY A 254 -2.52 22.83 -12.93
N ARG A 255 -1.45 22.02 -12.98
CA ARG A 255 -1.53 20.60 -13.33
C ARG A 255 -2.37 19.80 -12.34
N PHE A 256 -2.13 19.95 -11.03
CA PHE A 256 -2.90 19.20 -10.03
C PHE A 256 -4.35 19.66 -9.93
N ARG A 257 -4.65 20.95 -10.14
CA ARG A 257 -6.03 21.43 -10.27
C ARG A 257 -6.75 20.85 -11.49
N GLN A 258 -6.06 20.70 -12.62
CA GLN A 258 -6.64 20.05 -13.80
C GLN A 258 -6.99 18.59 -13.51
N ILE A 259 -6.08 17.85 -12.85
CA ILE A 259 -6.32 16.46 -12.45
C ILE A 259 -7.50 16.41 -11.48
N ARG A 260 -7.48 17.23 -10.42
CA ARG A 260 -8.53 17.33 -9.41
C ARG A 260 -9.89 17.61 -10.04
N ARG A 261 -9.99 18.60 -10.93
CA ARG A 261 -11.22 18.94 -11.64
C ARG A 261 -11.74 17.75 -12.46
N ALA A 262 -10.87 17.12 -13.24
CA ALA A 262 -11.25 15.98 -14.08
C ALA A 262 -11.83 14.82 -13.24
N VAL A 263 -11.21 14.48 -12.10
CA VAL A 263 -11.75 13.42 -11.23
C VAL A 263 -13.00 13.86 -10.45
N ALA A 264 -13.09 15.14 -10.06
CA ALA A 264 -14.26 15.71 -9.38
C ALA A 264 -15.51 15.67 -10.26
N GLU A 265 -15.35 15.98 -11.55
CA GLU A 265 -16.42 16.07 -12.56
C GLU A 265 -16.74 14.70 -13.20
N GLY A 266 -15.99 13.64 -12.85
CA GLY A 266 -16.17 12.31 -13.45
C GLY A 266 -15.66 12.21 -14.89
N GLU A 267 -14.79 13.14 -15.31
CA GLU A 267 -14.28 13.28 -16.67
C GLU A 267 -12.88 12.65 -16.80
N SER A 268 -12.72 11.39 -16.37
CA SER A 268 -11.45 10.64 -16.48
C SER A 268 -10.89 10.64 -17.90
N ALA A 269 -11.76 10.77 -18.92
CA ALA A 269 -11.39 10.91 -20.32
C ALA A 269 -10.52 12.14 -20.65
N LYS A 270 -10.51 13.16 -19.80
CA LYS A 270 -9.61 14.34 -19.94
C LYS A 270 -8.20 14.07 -19.40
N LEU A 271 -7.99 12.97 -18.68
CA LEU A 271 -6.69 12.58 -18.17
C LEU A 271 -5.87 11.81 -19.24
N PRO A 272 -4.53 11.88 -19.16
CA PRO A 272 -3.65 10.98 -19.91
C PRO A 272 -4.03 9.51 -19.69
N ALA A 273 -3.85 8.65 -20.71
CA ALA A 273 -4.32 7.26 -20.70
C ALA A 273 -3.94 6.48 -19.42
N PHE A 274 -2.70 6.63 -18.96
CA PHE A 274 -2.23 6.00 -17.71
C PHE A 274 -3.04 6.47 -16.47
N LEU A 275 -3.29 7.77 -16.34
CA LEU A 275 -4.06 8.31 -15.21
C LEU A 275 -5.56 8.06 -15.35
N ARG A 276 -6.07 7.92 -16.58
CA ARG A 276 -7.46 7.56 -16.86
C ARG A 276 -7.81 6.20 -16.27
N GLY A 277 -7.02 5.17 -16.60
CA GLY A 277 -7.27 3.82 -16.08
C GLY A 277 -7.20 3.77 -14.55
N TRP A 278 -6.28 4.54 -13.95
CA TRP A 278 -6.21 4.67 -12.50
C TRP A 278 -7.43 5.40 -11.90
N ALA A 279 -7.90 6.47 -12.55
CA ALA A 279 -9.09 7.21 -12.11
C ALA A 279 -10.36 6.36 -12.19
N GLU A 280 -10.51 5.57 -13.26
CA GLU A 280 -11.63 4.63 -13.44
C GLU A 280 -11.62 3.56 -12.33
N HIS A 281 -10.46 2.96 -12.05
CA HIS A 281 -10.30 2.04 -10.92
C HIS A 281 -10.62 2.70 -9.57
N CYS A 282 -10.13 3.92 -9.32
CA CYS A 282 -10.42 4.64 -8.08
C CYS A 282 -11.91 4.96 -7.93
N ALA A 283 -12.62 5.23 -9.04
CA ALA A 283 -14.05 5.49 -9.03
C ALA A 283 -14.83 4.21 -8.70
N GLU A 284 -14.50 3.07 -9.35
CA GLU A 284 -15.09 1.77 -9.04
C GLU A 284 -14.85 1.39 -7.57
N LEU A 285 -13.62 1.56 -7.09
CA LEU A 285 -13.23 1.27 -5.72
C LEU A 285 -14.01 2.12 -4.71
N ARG A 286 -14.15 3.43 -4.97
CA ARG A 286 -14.95 4.34 -4.14
C ARG A 286 -16.41 3.92 -4.12
N ASP A 287 -16.98 3.57 -5.27
CA ASP A 287 -18.40 3.23 -5.37
C ASP A 287 -18.69 1.95 -4.59
N ARG A 288 -17.85 0.91 -4.74
CA ARG A 288 -17.93 -0.32 -3.93
C ARG A 288 -17.74 -0.04 -2.44
N ALA A 289 -16.77 0.81 -2.05
CA ALA A 289 -16.58 1.20 -0.67
C ALA A 289 -17.78 1.97 -0.09
N THR A 290 -18.43 2.80 -0.91
CA THR A 290 -19.63 3.56 -0.55
C THR A 290 -20.80 2.61 -0.29
N GLU A 291 -21.03 1.64 -1.17
CA GLU A 291 -22.05 0.61 -0.97
C GLU A 291 -21.83 -0.21 0.31
N LEU A 292 -20.58 -0.59 0.61
CA LEU A 292 -20.27 -1.31 1.85
C LEU A 292 -20.48 -0.44 3.10
N ALA A 293 -20.20 0.86 3.00
CA ALA A 293 -20.46 1.81 4.09
C ALA A 293 -21.96 2.02 4.32
N GLU A 294 -22.75 2.15 3.26
CA GLU A 294 -24.22 2.29 3.34
C GLU A 294 -24.90 1.03 3.89
N LYS A 295 -24.34 -0.16 3.60
CA LYS A 295 -24.81 -1.43 4.17
C LYS A 295 -24.39 -1.63 5.62
N GLY A 296 -23.50 -0.78 6.17
CA GLY A 296 -23.00 -0.90 7.54
C GLY A 296 -22.13 -2.15 7.77
N THR A 297 -21.52 -2.71 6.72
CA THR A 297 -20.73 -3.95 6.82
C THR A 297 -19.25 -3.72 7.12
N LEU A 298 -18.79 -2.47 7.07
CA LEU A 298 -17.40 -2.11 7.36
C LEU A 298 -17.20 -1.97 8.87
N VAL A 299 -16.24 -2.71 9.42
CA VAL A 299 -15.86 -2.63 10.83
C VAL A 299 -14.35 -2.44 10.93
N PHE A 300 -13.94 -1.30 11.49
CA PHE A 300 -12.54 -0.96 11.72
C PHE A 300 -12.18 -1.15 13.18
N ARG A 301 -10.88 -1.18 13.47
CA ARG A 301 -10.36 -1.15 14.84
C ARG A 301 -9.76 0.22 15.14
N SER A 302 -9.93 0.70 16.37
CA SER A 302 -9.23 1.89 16.85
C SER A 302 -7.71 1.69 16.80
N TYR A 303 -6.97 2.80 16.71
CA TYR A 303 -5.52 2.78 16.62
C TYR A 303 -4.84 2.08 17.81
N ASP A 304 -5.39 2.23 19.01
CA ASP A 304 -4.94 1.55 20.23
C ASP A 304 -5.42 0.09 20.33
N GLY A 305 -6.15 -0.40 19.33
CA GLY A 305 -6.65 -1.77 19.30
C GLY A 305 -7.76 -2.08 20.31
N THR A 306 -8.31 -1.08 21.02
CA THR A 306 -9.23 -1.33 22.15
C THR A 306 -10.69 -1.46 21.77
N ARG A 307 -11.13 -0.86 20.66
CA ARG A 307 -12.57 -0.82 20.29
C ARG A 307 -12.80 -0.93 18.78
N ASP A 308 -13.97 -1.46 18.44
CA ASP A 308 -14.46 -1.45 17.07
C ASP A 308 -15.06 -0.08 16.71
N ILE A 309 -14.92 0.28 15.44
CA ILE A 309 -15.40 1.51 14.85
C ILE A 309 -16.23 1.13 13.62
N VAL A 310 -17.54 1.32 13.72
CA VAL A 310 -18.46 1.21 12.58
C VAL A 310 -18.71 2.63 12.06
N PRO A 311 -18.33 2.95 10.81
CA PRO A 311 -18.57 4.28 10.26
C PRO A 311 -20.08 4.51 10.08
N GLU A 312 -20.55 5.71 10.40
CA GLU A 312 -21.98 6.06 10.27
C GLU A 312 -22.44 6.18 8.81
N GLY A 313 -21.49 6.24 7.87
CA GLY A 313 -21.77 6.29 6.44
C GLY A 313 -20.52 6.57 5.60
N PRO A 314 -20.69 6.79 4.28
CA PRO A 314 -19.57 6.95 3.35
C PRO A 314 -18.61 8.09 3.72
N GLY A 315 -19.12 9.20 4.28
CA GLY A 315 -18.30 10.34 4.67
C GLY A 315 -17.23 10.02 5.73
N GLN A 316 -17.47 9.02 6.58
CA GLN A 316 -16.48 8.52 7.55
C GLN A 316 -15.67 7.36 6.97
N ALA A 317 -16.32 6.42 6.28
CA ALA A 317 -15.68 5.21 5.75
C ALA A 317 -14.64 5.49 4.66
N LEU A 318 -14.95 6.41 3.73
CA LEU A 318 -14.07 6.66 2.58
C LEU A 318 -12.71 7.22 2.99
N PRO A 319 -12.58 8.24 3.86
CA PRO A 319 -11.27 8.65 4.39
C PRO A 319 -10.52 7.55 5.13
N MET A 320 -11.22 6.70 5.88
CA MET A 320 -10.62 5.60 6.65
C MET A 320 -9.99 4.55 5.74
N LEU A 321 -10.61 4.23 4.59
CA LEU A 321 -10.06 3.32 3.58
C LEU A 321 -9.03 3.99 2.66
N LEU A 322 -9.23 5.28 2.35
CA LEU A 322 -8.35 6.04 1.47
C LEU A 322 -6.92 6.09 2.00
N SER A 323 -6.74 6.34 3.30
CA SER A 323 -5.41 6.41 3.93
C SER A 323 -4.57 5.16 3.70
N PRO A 324 -5.01 3.94 4.09
CA PRO A 324 -4.24 2.73 3.85
C PRO A 324 -4.16 2.35 2.36
N TYR A 325 -5.16 2.61 1.52
CA TYR A 325 -5.04 2.36 0.07
C TYR A 325 -3.96 3.23 -0.58
N MET A 326 -3.90 4.50 -0.22
CA MET A 326 -2.87 5.42 -0.70
C MET A 326 -1.48 5.01 -0.19
N HIS A 327 -1.37 4.70 1.10
CA HIS A 327 -0.12 4.20 1.69
C HIS A 327 0.36 2.91 1.02
N MET A 328 -0.51 1.92 0.81
CA MET A 328 -0.14 0.65 0.20
C MET A 328 0.23 0.78 -1.29
N THR A 329 -0.31 1.78 -2.00
CA THR A 329 0.11 2.10 -3.36
C THR A 329 1.50 2.72 -3.38
N ASN A 330 1.77 3.67 -2.47
CA ASN A 330 3.07 4.30 -2.29
C ASN A 330 4.14 3.29 -1.82
N ASN A 331 3.80 2.39 -0.91
CA ASN A 331 4.65 1.29 -0.47
C ASN A 331 5.16 0.45 -1.64
N ARG A 332 4.27 0.07 -2.58
CA ARG A 332 4.65 -0.72 -3.78
C ARG A 332 5.61 0.02 -4.69
N LEU A 333 5.46 1.35 -4.79
CA LEU A 333 6.38 2.24 -5.50
C LEU A 333 7.73 2.43 -4.77
N SER A 334 7.93 1.80 -3.61
CA SER A 334 9.09 2.00 -2.73
C SER A 334 9.23 3.45 -2.24
N MET A 335 8.11 4.16 -2.11
CA MET A 335 8.06 5.48 -1.49
C MET A 335 8.29 5.35 0.01
N THR A 336 9.08 6.25 0.56
CA THR A 336 9.18 6.36 2.01
C THR A 336 7.96 7.10 2.56
N VAL A 337 7.56 6.78 3.78
CA VAL A 337 6.58 7.55 4.56
C VAL A 337 6.89 9.05 4.64
N ARG A 338 8.16 9.44 4.60
CA ARG A 338 8.59 10.84 4.49
C ARG A 338 8.25 11.45 3.14
N ASP A 339 8.47 10.70 2.05
CA ASP A 339 8.05 11.14 0.73
C ASP A 339 6.52 11.30 0.67
N GLU A 340 5.77 10.40 1.30
CA GLU A 340 4.31 10.50 1.37
C GLU A 340 3.85 11.75 2.11
N ALA A 341 4.45 12.05 3.27
CA ALA A 341 4.19 13.27 4.02
C ALA A 341 4.48 14.52 3.17
N PHE A 342 5.62 14.53 2.47
CA PHE A 342 6.02 15.63 1.61
C PHE A 342 5.06 15.82 0.42
N LEU A 343 4.70 14.73 -0.26
CA LEU A 343 3.79 14.81 -1.41
C LEU A 343 2.40 15.28 -0.98
N SER A 344 1.89 14.80 0.17
CA SER A 344 0.62 15.28 0.71
C SER A 344 0.64 16.80 0.97
N TYR A 345 1.75 17.33 1.51
CA TYR A 345 1.97 18.77 1.69
C TYR A 345 1.93 19.52 0.35
N VAL A 346 2.71 19.06 -0.63
CA VAL A 346 2.80 19.66 -1.97
C VAL A 346 1.42 19.71 -2.65
N LEU A 347 0.65 18.62 -2.56
CA LEU A 347 -0.69 18.55 -3.13
C LEU A 347 -1.65 19.54 -2.45
N ALA A 348 -1.66 19.61 -1.12
CA ALA A 348 -2.49 20.55 -0.39
C ALA A 348 -2.13 22.01 -0.73
N ARG A 349 -0.83 22.33 -0.79
CA ARG A 349 -0.34 23.67 -1.18
C ARG A 349 -0.71 24.03 -2.62
N ALA A 350 -0.55 23.09 -3.56
CA ALA A 350 -0.90 23.26 -4.97
C ALA A 350 -2.40 23.56 -5.19
N LEU A 351 -3.27 22.97 -4.38
CA LEU A 351 -4.71 23.26 -4.41
C LEU A 351 -5.00 24.65 -3.83
N ARG A 352 -4.35 25.04 -2.71
CA ARG A 352 -4.51 26.36 -2.07
C ARG A 352 -4.03 27.53 -2.93
N ASP A 353 -2.87 27.41 -3.58
CA ASP A 353 -2.28 28.50 -4.38
C ASP A 353 -3.12 28.89 -5.60
N GLY A 354 -4.07 28.06 -6.01
CA GLY A 354 -5.02 28.40 -7.07
C GLY A 354 -6.33 29.03 -6.60
N GLY A 355 -6.57 29.09 -5.29
CA GLY A 355 -7.81 29.60 -4.69
C GLY A 355 -7.83 31.12 -4.50
N ALA A 356 -6.68 31.79 -4.59
CA ALA A 356 -6.64 33.23 -4.71
C ALA A 356 -6.93 33.63 -6.16
N CYS A 357 -8.20 33.85 -6.48
CA CYS A 357 -8.56 34.62 -7.66
C CYS A 357 -7.98 36.03 -7.45
N PRO A 358 -7.03 36.54 -8.26
CA PRO A 358 -6.74 37.96 -8.21
C PRO A 358 -8.03 38.67 -8.60
N GLU A 359 -8.54 39.54 -7.73
CA GLU A 359 -9.61 40.46 -8.14
C GLU A 359 -9.15 41.16 -9.42
N PRO A 360 -10.02 41.29 -10.45
CA PRO A 360 -9.68 42.11 -11.59
C PRO A 360 -9.39 43.50 -11.05
N GLU A 361 -8.15 43.96 -11.20
CA GLU A 361 -7.78 45.35 -10.90
C GLU A 361 -8.80 46.23 -11.62
N GLY A 362 -9.67 46.85 -10.82
CA GLY A 362 -10.68 47.78 -11.29
C GLY A 362 -9.96 48.87 -12.06
N GLY A 363 -10.18 48.91 -13.37
CA GLY A 363 -9.71 49.98 -14.22
C GLY A 363 -10.18 51.32 -13.67
N ALA A 364 -9.22 52.22 -13.46
CA ALA A 364 -9.44 53.65 -13.36
C ALA A 364 -9.08 54.30 -14.70
#